data_AF-A0A7C8IM13-F1
#
_entry.id   AF-A0A7C8IM13-F1
#
_cell.length_a   1.000
_cell.length_b   1.000
_cell.length_c   1.000
_cell.angle_alpha   90.00
_cell.angle_beta   90.00
_cell.angle_gamma   90.00
#
_symmetry.space_group_name_H-M   'P 1'
#
loop_
_entity.id
_entity.type
_entity.pdbx_description
1 polymer ?
#
loop_
_entity_poly.entity_id
_entity_poly.type
_entity_poly.pdbx_seq_one_letter_code
_entity_poly.pdbx_strand_id
1 'polypeptide(L)'
;MSRPLSSTPLRRICGRALATRIPRRHNSTTTAITMAEEAAMYLLTRFKGTTYTAKQILDGPQLQKLSLTLGRRELHPGLDISERPPPDGTAVPPGYHLVYFTPSGIEDELGADGTDARYNPPPPFTRRMWAGGRMRWSGGGLDLKVEGARWRRDAPRRGLEGLLEPQGVGAC
;
A
#
# COMPACT_ATOMS: atom_id res chain seq x y z
N MET A 1 61.84 -23.63 9.32
CA MET A 1 61.28 -24.54 8.28
C MET A 1 59.76 -24.44 8.34
N SER A 2 59.18 -23.63 7.46
CA SER A 2 57.80 -23.14 7.55
C SER A 2 56.86 -23.97 6.67
N ARG A 3 55.67 -24.31 7.21
CA ARG A 3 54.63 -25.11 6.53
C ARG A 3 53.90 -24.26 5.47
N PRO A 4 53.49 -24.82 4.32
CA PRO A 4 52.67 -24.09 3.36
C PRO A 4 51.19 -24.11 3.75
N LEU A 5 50.50 -22.98 3.54
CA LEU A 5 49.06 -22.81 3.70
C LEU A 5 48.33 -23.35 2.46
N SER A 6 47.37 -24.26 2.69
CA SER A 6 46.48 -24.81 1.67
C SER A 6 45.41 -23.79 1.26
N SER A 7 45.29 -23.54 -0.04
CA SER A 7 44.23 -22.72 -0.66
C SER A 7 42.98 -23.58 -0.89
N THR A 8 41.85 -23.19 -0.28
CA THR A 8 40.55 -23.81 -0.54
C THR A 8 39.68 -22.82 -1.32
N PRO A 9 39.17 -23.16 -2.52
CA PRO A 9 38.29 -22.24 -3.24
C PRO A 9 36.89 -22.19 -2.63
N LEU A 10 36.36 -20.98 -2.48
CA LEU A 10 34.98 -20.72 -2.08
C LEU A 10 34.03 -21.21 -3.18
N ARG A 11 33.24 -22.26 -2.88
CA ARG A 11 32.11 -22.69 -3.71
C ARG A 11 31.06 -21.57 -3.77
N ARG A 12 30.87 -20.98 -4.96
CA ARG A 12 29.69 -20.17 -5.28
C ARG A 12 28.46 -21.07 -5.24
N ILE A 13 27.61 -20.91 -4.23
CA ILE A 13 26.25 -21.46 -4.26
C ILE A 13 25.41 -20.50 -5.10
N CYS A 14 25.41 -20.72 -6.41
CA CYS A 14 24.41 -20.12 -7.30
C CYS A 14 23.24 -21.11 -7.36
N GLY A 15 22.19 -20.84 -6.60
CA GLY A 15 20.95 -21.60 -6.61
C GLY A 15 19.76 -20.65 -6.68
N ARG A 16 19.52 -20.03 -7.83
CA ARG A 16 18.21 -19.42 -8.11
C ARG A 16 17.23 -20.56 -8.35
N ALA A 17 16.54 -20.98 -7.29
CA ALA A 17 15.36 -21.81 -7.43
C ALA A 17 14.27 -20.96 -8.11
N LEU A 18 14.03 -21.20 -9.40
CA LEU A 18 12.84 -20.74 -10.09
C LEU A 18 11.66 -21.53 -9.51
N ALA A 19 10.91 -20.92 -8.60
CA ALA A 19 9.64 -21.46 -8.15
C ALA A 19 8.67 -21.50 -9.34
N THR A 20 8.45 -22.69 -9.90
CA THR A 20 7.39 -22.90 -10.89
C THR A 20 6.04 -22.76 -10.17
N ARG A 21 5.39 -21.61 -10.34
CA ARG A 21 4.04 -21.35 -9.81
C ARG A 21 3.09 -22.33 -10.52
N ILE A 22 2.63 -23.35 -9.80
CA ILE A 22 1.61 -24.28 -10.30
C ILE A 22 0.33 -23.47 -10.54
N PRO A 23 -0.27 -23.51 -11.75
CA PRO A 23 -1.54 -22.84 -11.96
C PRO A 23 -2.62 -23.53 -11.11
N ARG A 24 -3.13 -22.82 -10.11
CA ARG A 24 -4.30 -23.24 -9.33
C ARG A 24 -5.51 -23.29 -10.27
N ARG A 25 -5.96 -24.51 -10.59
CA ARG A 25 -7.17 -24.75 -11.36
C ARG A 25 -8.37 -24.50 -10.44
N HIS A 26 -8.98 -23.31 -10.53
CA HIS A 26 -10.23 -23.03 -9.85
C HIS A 26 -11.37 -23.76 -10.57
N ASN A 27 -11.76 -24.93 -10.07
CA ASN A 27 -13.02 -25.56 -10.44
C ASN A 27 -14.14 -24.88 -9.63
N SER A 28 -14.58 -23.70 -10.07
CA SER A 28 -15.80 -23.09 -9.55
C SER A 28 -16.96 -23.57 -10.39
N THR A 29 -17.78 -24.47 -9.86
CA THR A 29 -19.10 -24.80 -10.41
C THR A 29 -20.05 -23.64 -10.14
N THR A 30 -19.81 -22.52 -10.81
CA THR A 30 -20.72 -21.38 -10.83
C THR A 30 -21.29 -21.35 -12.24
N THR A 31 -22.61 -21.35 -12.37
CA THR A 31 -23.31 -21.16 -13.65
C THR A 31 -22.66 -19.98 -14.36
N ALA A 32 -22.01 -20.26 -15.49
CA ALA A 32 -21.30 -19.25 -16.24
C ALA A 32 -22.34 -18.27 -16.80
N ILE A 33 -22.34 -17.05 -16.28
CA ILE A 33 -23.20 -16.00 -16.80
C ILE A 33 -22.57 -15.54 -18.11
N THR A 34 -23.18 -15.88 -19.25
CA THR A 34 -22.61 -15.51 -20.56
C THR A 34 -23.09 -14.15 -21.04
N MET A 35 -24.19 -13.62 -20.46
CA MET A 35 -24.84 -12.39 -20.90
C MET A 35 -24.53 -11.22 -19.97
N ALA A 36 -24.24 -10.06 -20.55
CA ALA A 36 -23.92 -8.84 -19.79
C ALA A 36 -25.08 -8.37 -18.90
N GLU A 37 -26.32 -8.55 -19.36
CA GLU A 37 -27.53 -8.19 -18.60
C GLU A 37 -27.65 -8.99 -17.30
N GLU A 38 -27.47 -10.31 -17.36
CA GLU A 38 -27.55 -11.18 -16.20
C GLU A 38 -26.41 -10.87 -15.21
N ALA A 39 -25.22 -10.53 -15.71
CA ALA A 39 -24.09 -10.08 -14.87
C ALA A 39 -24.41 -8.75 -14.16
N ALA A 40 -25.06 -7.82 -14.85
CA ALA A 40 -25.51 -6.56 -14.26
C ALA A 40 -26.59 -6.81 -13.18
N MET A 41 -27.57 -7.66 -13.48
CA MET A 41 -28.64 -8.03 -12.53
C MET A 41 -28.07 -8.72 -11.28
N TYR A 42 -27.08 -9.59 -11.46
CA TYR A 42 -26.35 -10.24 -10.37
C TYR A 42 -25.71 -9.21 -9.43
N LEU A 43 -24.97 -8.24 -9.99
CA LEU A 43 -24.30 -7.19 -9.22
C LEU A 43 -25.32 -6.32 -8.46
N LEU A 44 -26.39 -5.89 -9.14
CA LEU A 44 -27.44 -5.10 -8.50
C LEU A 44 -28.10 -5.87 -7.36
N THR A 45 -28.44 -7.14 -7.57
CA THR A 45 -29.06 -7.98 -6.54
C THR A 45 -28.13 -8.17 -5.34
N ARG A 46 -26.84 -8.40 -5.61
CA ARG A 46 -25.85 -8.70 -4.58
C ARG A 46 -25.46 -7.48 -3.74
N PHE A 47 -25.34 -6.30 -4.35
CA PHE A 47 -24.74 -5.12 -3.71
C PHE A 47 -25.72 -3.99 -3.43
N LYS A 48 -26.96 -4.05 -3.92
CA LYS A 48 -27.96 -3.02 -3.63
C LYS A 48 -28.15 -2.85 -2.12
N GLY A 49 -28.03 -1.61 -1.66
CA GLY A 49 -28.17 -1.25 -0.23
C GLY A 49 -26.96 -1.63 0.64
N THR A 50 -25.90 -2.21 0.07
CA THR A 50 -24.67 -2.48 0.81
C THR A 50 -23.77 -1.26 0.81
N THR A 51 -23.32 -0.84 1.98
CA THR A 51 -22.34 0.24 2.15
C THR A 51 -21.00 -0.34 2.58
N TYR A 52 -19.92 0.13 1.98
CA TYR A 52 -18.56 -0.16 2.43
C TYR A 52 -17.89 1.14 2.89
N THR A 53 -17.30 1.10 4.08
CA THR A 53 -16.60 2.23 4.69
C THR A 53 -15.16 1.84 4.94
N ALA A 54 -14.23 2.63 4.39
CA ALA A 54 -12.80 2.53 4.66
C ALA A 54 -12.31 3.82 5.33
N LYS A 55 -11.26 3.71 6.16
CA LYS A 55 -10.59 4.83 6.81
C LYS A 55 -9.11 4.77 6.49
N GLN A 56 -8.53 5.89 6.09
CA GLN A 56 -7.11 6.03 5.82
C GLN A 56 -6.66 7.42 6.30
N ILE A 57 -5.51 7.48 6.96
CA ILE A 57 -4.83 8.72 7.30
C ILE A 57 -3.94 9.10 6.12
N LEU A 58 -4.02 10.36 5.68
CA LEU A 58 -3.23 10.88 4.56
C LEU A 58 -2.10 11.76 5.09
N ASP A 59 -0.88 11.24 5.04
CA ASP A 59 0.31 11.95 5.46
C ASP A 59 0.87 12.84 4.34
N GLY A 60 1.61 13.88 4.74
CA GLY A 60 2.23 14.82 3.79
C GLY A 60 3.13 14.12 2.76
N PRO A 61 4.01 13.18 3.15
CA PRO A 61 4.82 12.41 2.21
C PRO A 61 4.02 11.60 1.19
N GLN A 62 2.91 10.97 1.57
CA GLN A 62 2.03 10.27 0.62
C GLN A 62 1.43 11.24 -0.40
N LEU A 63 0.95 12.40 0.06
CA LEU A 63 0.41 13.44 -0.82
C LEU A 63 1.48 14.00 -1.77
N GLN A 64 2.68 14.25 -1.26
CA GLN A 64 3.82 14.70 -2.04
C GLN A 64 4.16 13.68 -3.14
N LYS A 65 4.26 12.40 -2.78
CA LYS A 65 4.61 11.32 -3.72
C LYS A 65 3.61 11.21 -4.87
N LEU A 66 2.31 11.28 -4.60
CA LEU A 66 1.30 11.27 -5.65
C LEU A 66 1.47 12.47 -6.59
N SER A 67 1.62 13.68 -6.04
CA SER A 67 1.75 14.89 -6.85
C SER A 67 2.99 14.86 -7.76
N LEU A 68 4.14 14.44 -7.22
CA LEU A 68 5.38 14.33 -8.00
C LEU A 68 5.29 13.23 -9.06
N THR A 69 4.60 12.12 -8.78
CA THR A 69 4.33 11.06 -9.78
C THR A 69 3.51 11.60 -10.96
N LEU A 70 2.61 12.55 -10.70
CA LEU A 70 1.83 13.25 -11.72
C LEU A 70 2.58 14.41 -12.40
N GLY A 71 3.87 14.60 -12.11
CA GLY A 71 4.69 15.69 -12.65
C GLY A 71 4.37 17.07 -12.08
N ARG A 72 3.69 17.13 -10.92
CA ARG A 72 3.22 18.38 -10.29
C ARG A 72 4.07 18.73 -9.09
N ARG A 73 4.97 19.69 -9.26
CA ARG A 73 5.84 20.23 -8.21
C ARG A 73 5.09 21.17 -7.26
N GLU A 74 4.16 21.95 -7.79
CA GLU A 74 3.27 22.79 -6.98
C GLU A 74 1.94 22.07 -6.74
N LEU A 75 1.56 21.95 -5.47
CA LEU A 75 0.32 21.29 -5.07
C LEU A 75 -0.88 22.23 -5.15
N HIS A 76 -0.65 23.49 -4.75
CA HIS A 76 -1.55 24.63 -4.81
C HIS A 76 -0.77 25.85 -5.29
N PRO A 77 -1.42 26.92 -5.77
CA PRO A 77 -0.71 28.15 -6.15
C PRO A 77 0.20 28.64 -5.01
N GLY A 78 1.51 28.69 -5.28
CA GLY A 78 2.52 29.15 -4.31
C GLY A 78 2.95 28.11 -3.27
N LEU A 79 2.50 26.86 -3.36
CA LEU A 79 2.95 25.76 -2.49
C LEU A 79 3.76 24.74 -3.29
N ASP A 80 5.08 24.96 -3.38
CA ASP A 80 6.03 23.98 -3.93
C ASP A 80 6.28 22.86 -2.92
N ILE A 81 6.17 21.63 -3.39
CA ILE A 81 6.39 20.39 -2.64
C ILE A 81 7.49 19.54 -3.27
N SER A 82 8.35 20.13 -4.10
CA SER A 82 9.46 19.43 -4.75
C SER A 82 10.50 18.91 -3.76
N GLU A 83 10.83 19.70 -2.73
CA GLU A 83 11.83 19.33 -1.71
C GLU A 83 11.21 18.84 -0.41
N ARG A 84 10.07 19.42 0.00
CA ARG A 84 9.46 19.17 1.32
C ARG A 84 8.00 18.74 1.15
N PRO A 85 7.51 17.81 2.01
CA PRO A 85 6.11 17.44 1.99
C PRO A 85 5.23 18.64 2.40
N PRO A 86 3.98 18.69 1.93
CA PRO A 86 3.02 19.69 2.36
C PRO A 86 2.78 19.60 3.88
N PRO A 87 2.59 20.74 4.57
CA PRO A 87 2.34 20.75 6.01
C PRO A 87 0.98 20.13 6.37
N ASP A 88 0.83 19.74 7.64
CA ASP A 88 -0.44 19.27 8.19
C ASP A 88 -1.54 20.34 8.00
N GLY A 89 -2.76 19.88 7.72
CA GLY A 89 -3.90 20.75 7.41
C GLY A 89 -3.96 21.21 5.95
N THR A 90 -2.95 20.92 5.13
CA THR A 90 -3.00 21.20 3.69
C THR A 90 -4.17 20.47 3.04
N ALA A 91 -5.00 21.19 2.29
CA ALA A 91 -6.13 20.60 1.57
C ALA A 91 -5.64 19.67 0.46
N VAL A 92 -6.27 18.51 0.32
CA VAL A 92 -5.96 17.57 -0.77
C VAL A 92 -6.62 18.07 -2.06
N PRO A 93 -5.90 18.13 -3.19
CA PRO A 93 -6.48 18.51 -4.48
C PRO A 93 -7.67 17.62 -4.91
N PRO A 94 -8.67 18.19 -5.60
CA PRO A 94 -9.77 17.43 -6.19
C PRO A 94 -9.30 16.21 -7.00
N GLY A 95 -9.99 15.08 -6.83
CA GLY A 95 -9.75 13.84 -7.57
C GLY A 95 -8.64 12.94 -6.99
N TYR A 96 -7.78 13.44 -6.09
CA TYR A 96 -6.73 12.60 -5.50
C TYR A 96 -7.28 11.48 -4.60
N HIS A 97 -8.48 11.64 -4.07
CA HIS A 97 -9.19 10.61 -3.30
C HIS A 97 -9.49 9.34 -4.12
N LEU A 98 -9.41 9.38 -5.47
CA LEU A 98 -9.56 8.20 -6.30
C LEU A 98 -8.38 7.21 -6.20
N VAL A 99 -7.22 7.69 -5.76
CA VAL A 99 -6.00 6.88 -5.63
C VAL A 99 -5.81 6.39 -4.19
N TYR A 100 -6.36 7.12 -3.23
CA TYR A 100 -6.34 6.73 -1.82
C TYR A 100 -7.48 5.77 -1.48
N PHE A 101 -7.47 5.25 -0.26
CA PHE A 101 -8.39 4.22 0.24
C PHE A 101 -8.27 2.90 -0.52
N THR A 102 -7.04 2.52 -0.87
CA THR A 102 -6.74 1.25 -1.52
C THR A 102 -7.18 0.08 -0.64
N PRO A 103 -7.85 -0.95 -1.18
CA PRO A 103 -8.23 -2.13 -0.42
C PRO A 103 -7.01 -2.81 0.23
N SER A 104 -7.15 -3.28 1.47
CA SER A 104 -6.08 -3.94 2.24
C SER A 104 -5.83 -5.41 1.86
N GLY A 105 -6.37 -5.88 0.72
CA GLY A 105 -6.24 -7.27 0.28
C GLY A 105 -4.82 -7.63 -0.14
N ILE A 106 -4.45 -8.90 0.00
CA ILE A 106 -3.18 -9.41 -0.52
C ILE A 106 -3.28 -9.71 -2.02
N GLU A 107 -2.14 -9.82 -2.70
CA GLU A 107 -2.10 -10.07 -4.15
C GLU A 107 -2.86 -11.35 -4.57
N ASP A 108 -2.84 -12.39 -3.73
CA ASP A 108 -3.51 -13.66 -4.00
C ASP A 108 -5.05 -13.57 -3.93
N GLU A 109 -5.59 -12.49 -3.37
CA GLU A 109 -7.05 -12.21 -3.30
C GLU A 109 -7.54 -11.36 -4.47
N LEU A 110 -6.63 -10.84 -5.29
CA LEU A 110 -6.97 -10.03 -6.45
C LEU A 110 -7.55 -10.92 -7.56
N GLY A 111 -8.39 -10.30 -8.40
CA GLY A 111 -8.85 -10.90 -9.64
C GLY A 111 -7.69 -11.21 -10.59
N ALA A 112 -7.97 -12.01 -11.62
CA ALA A 112 -6.96 -12.37 -12.63
C ALA A 112 -6.36 -11.15 -13.36
N ASP A 113 -7.06 -10.01 -13.36
CA ASP A 113 -6.60 -8.73 -13.90
C ASP A 113 -5.88 -7.84 -12.88
N GLY A 114 -5.65 -8.33 -11.65
CA GLY A 114 -5.00 -7.59 -10.57
C GLY A 114 -5.91 -6.58 -9.87
N THR A 115 -7.22 -6.58 -10.15
CA THR A 115 -8.18 -5.69 -9.48
C THR A 115 -8.83 -6.35 -8.27
N ASP A 116 -9.38 -5.55 -7.35
CA ASP A 116 -10.11 -6.07 -6.19
C ASP A 116 -11.26 -7.02 -6.60
N ALA A 117 -11.27 -8.24 -6.08
CA ALA A 117 -12.23 -9.25 -6.49
C ALA A 117 -13.67 -8.99 -5.99
N ARG A 118 -13.87 -8.08 -5.03
CA ARG A 118 -15.12 -7.93 -4.27
C ARG A 118 -16.35 -7.66 -5.13
N TYR A 119 -16.24 -6.76 -6.11
CA TYR A 119 -17.37 -6.29 -6.94
C TYR A 119 -17.36 -6.89 -8.35
N ASN A 120 -17.16 -8.20 -8.48
CA ASN A 120 -17.12 -8.85 -9.80
C ASN A 120 -18.37 -9.71 -10.05
N PRO A 121 -18.88 -9.75 -11.29
CA PRO A 121 -19.75 -10.82 -11.71
C PRO A 121 -18.96 -12.14 -11.75
N PRO A 122 -19.64 -13.30 -11.70
CA PRO A 122 -19.00 -14.59 -11.86
C PRO A 122 -18.36 -14.75 -13.25
N PRO A 123 -17.54 -15.79 -13.48
CA PRO A 123 -16.96 -16.08 -14.79
C PRO A 123 -18.01 -16.07 -15.92
N PRO A 124 -17.65 -15.66 -17.15
CA PRO A 124 -16.29 -15.53 -17.70
C PRO A 124 -15.71 -14.11 -17.67
N PHE A 125 -16.36 -13.17 -17.00
CA PHE A 125 -15.91 -11.77 -16.94
C PHE A 125 -14.66 -11.64 -16.07
N THR A 126 -13.51 -11.45 -16.71
CA THR A 126 -12.19 -11.43 -16.06
C THR A 126 -11.50 -10.08 -16.13
N ARG A 127 -12.04 -9.14 -16.91
CA ARG A 127 -11.45 -7.80 -17.11
C ARG A 127 -12.46 -6.74 -16.78
N ARG A 128 -11.98 -5.68 -16.13
CA ARG A 128 -12.76 -4.48 -15.87
C ARG A 128 -12.31 -3.30 -16.71
N MET A 129 -13.26 -2.43 -17.01
CA MET A 129 -13.01 -1.16 -17.66
C MET A 129 -13.74 -0.05 -16.90
N TRP A 130 -13.10 1.11 -16.82
CA TRP A 130 -13.77 2.29 -16.32
C TRP A 130 -14.64 2.86 -17.46
N ALA A 131 -15.97 2.76 -17.30
CA ALA A 131 -16.90 3.26 -18.31
C ALA A 131 -17.17 4.77 -18.21
N GLY A 132 -16.73 5.41 -17.12
CA GLY A 132 -16.85 6.84 -16.88
C GLY A 132 -17.28 7.18 -15.45
N GLY A 133 -17.39 8.47 -15.18
CA GLY A 133 -17.85 9.00 -13.90
C GLY A 133 -17.96 10.52 -13.93
N ARG A 134 -18.82 11.07 -13.06
CA ARG A 134 -18.96 12.51 -12.85
C ARG A 134 -18.88 12.82 -11.37
N MET A 135 -18.09 13.82 -11.03
CA MET A 135 -17.94 14.34 -9.67
C MET A 135 -18.18 15.84 -9.67
N ARG A 136 -18.73 16.35 -8.56
CA ARG A 136 -18.90 17.78 -8.31
C ARG A 136 -18.44 18.06 -6.89
N TRP A 137 -17.67 19.12 -6.74
CA TRP A 137 -17.19 19.59 -5.44
C TRP A 137 -18.07 20.77 -5.05
N SER A 138 -18.75 20.68 -3.91
CA SER A 138 -19.46 21.81 -3.32
C SER A 138 -18.42 22.80 -2.79
N GLY A 139 -18.39 24.02 -3.34
CA GLY A 139 -17.52 25.09 -2.87
C GLY A 139 -17.85 25.41 -1.40
N GLY A 140 -17.01 24.92 -0.50
CA GLY A 140 -17.24 24.98 0.95
C GLY A 140 -16.36 24.01 1.74
N GLY A 141 -15.86 22.94 1.12
CA GLY A 141 -15.00 21.98 1.82
C GLY A 141 -14.22 21.09 0.86
N LEU A 142 -12.97 21.44 0.59
CA LEU A 142 -11.94 20.40 0.38
C LEU A 142 -11.63 19.82 1.76
N ASP A 143 -12.58 19.06 2.32
CA ASP A 143 -12.54 18.61 3.72
C ASP A 143 -11.47 17.55 3.97
N LEU A 144 -10.96 16.96 2.90
CA LEU A 144 -9.84 16.04 2.98
C LEU A 144 -8.55 16.84 3.13
N LYS A 145 -7.94 16.74 4.30
CA LYS A 145 -6.69 17.43 4.66
C LYS A 145 -5.62 16.42 4.99
N VAL A 146 -4.37 16.85 4.81
CA VAL A 146 -3.21 16.12 5.32
C VAL A 146 -3.28 16.09 6.85
N GLU A 147 -3.13 14.89 7.41
CA GLU A 147 -2.98 14.69 8.84
C GLU A 147 -1.66 13.95 9.10
N GLY A 148 -0.78 14.57 9.88
CA GLY A 148 0.50 14.00 10.24
C GLY A 148 0.33 12.89 11.27
N ALA A 149 0.68 11.65 10.88
CA ALA A 149 0.97 10.62 11.86
C ALA A 149 2.32 10.96 12.52
N ARG A 150 2.29 11.52 13.74
CA ARG A 150 3.49 11.83 14.54
C ARG A 150 4.24 10.55 14.91
N TRP A 151 5.08 10.04 14.01
CA TRP A 151 6.04 8.99 14.31
C TRP A 151 7.30 9.62 14.92
N ARG A 152 7.38 9.64 16.25
CA ARG A 152 8.63 9.99 16.95
C ARG A 152 9.67 8.89 16.72
N ARG A 153 10.76 9.22 16.03
CA ARG A 153 11.98 8.39 15.93
C ARG A 153 12.89 8.52 17.16
N ASP A 154 12.36 8.88 18.32
CA ASP A 154 13.15 8.97 19.55
C ASP A 154 13.26 7.59 20.19
N ALA A 155 14.02 6.70 19.55
CA ALA A 155 14.59 5.55 20.26
C ALA A 155 15.73 6.08 21.14
N PRO A 156 15.67 5.94 22.48
CA PRO A 156 16.80 6.32 23.30
C PRO A 156 17.95 5.36 23.00
N ARG A 157 19.04 5.88 22.42
CA ARG A 157 20.35 5.24 22.52
C ARG A 157 20.81 5.36 23.98
N ARG A 158 20.22 4.55 24.88
CA ARG A 158 20.86 4.30 26.17
C ARG A 158 22.09 3.45 25.89
N GLY A 159 23.25 4.09 25.99
CA GLY A 159 24.55 3.45 25.91
C GLY A 159 24.64 2.30 26.90
N LEU A 160 25.20 1.19 26.42
CA LEU A 160 25.57 0.02 27.20
C LEU A 160 26.91 0.29 27.89
N GLU A 161 27.03 1.37 28.66
CA GLU A 161 28.20 1.65 29.49
C GLU A 161 27.75 1.74 30.94
N GLY A 162 28.28 0.86 31.80
CA GLY A 162 28.10 0.95 33.25
C GLY A 162 27.48 -0.28 33.93
N LEU A 163 27.90 -1.50 33.59
CA LEU A 163 27.88 -2.60 34.56
C LEU A 163 29.33 -2.99 34.81
N LEU A 164 29.90 -2.46 35.90
CA LEU A 164 30.94 -3.02 36.75
C LEU A 164 31.54 -1.89 37.59
N GLU A 165 30.92 -1.59 38.74
CA GLU A 165 31.69 -1.18 39.93
C GLU A 165 31.16 -1.93 41.15
N PRO A 166 32.03 -2.60 41.93
CA PRO A 166 31.66 -3.28 43.16
C PRO A 166 31.47 -2.28 44.32
N GLN A 167 30.37 -2.46 45.05
CA GLN A 167 30.09 -1.77 46.30
C GLN A 167 31.15 -2.14 47.35
N GLY A 168 31.78 -1.13 47.95
CA GLY A 168 32.68 -1.29 49.08
C GLY A 168 31.96 -1.49 50.42
N VAL A 169 32.76 -1.31 51.49
CA VAL A 169 32.45 -1.31 52.94
C VAL A 169 32.52 -2.70 53.60
N GLY A 170 33.28 -2.95 54.67
CA GLY A 170 34.09 -2.05 55.49
C GLY A 170 34.85 -2.79 56.61
N ALA A 171 35.69 -2.00 57.28
CA ALA A 171 36.43 -2.16 58.54
C ALA A 171 36.31 -3.48 59.34
N CYS A 172 37.45 -4.15 59.54
CA CYS A 172 38.22 -4.25 60.80
C CYS A 172 39.44 -5.17 60.56
#